data_AF-A0A9C7SL52-F1
#
_entry.id   AF-A0A9C7SL52-F1
#
_cell.length_a   1.000
_cell.length_b   1.000
_cell.length_c   1.000
_cell.angle_alpha   90.00
_cell.angle_beta   90.00
_cell.angle_gamma   90.00
#
_symmetry.space_group_name_H-M   'P 1'
#
loop_
_entity.id
_entity.type
_entity.pdbx_description
1 polymer ?
#
loop_
_entity_poly.entity_id
_entity_poly.type
_entity_poly.pdbx_seq_one_letter_code
_entity_poly.pdbx_strand_id
1 'polypeptide(L)'
;ESYVLSLRERLRSKILRVFTLAAEQFFAQADYDQAIAVFRKGLDIEPLVERFYQGIMQCQQALGHPAEALSTYEHYRQVMQNRGLPPRQR
;
A
#
# COMPACT_ATOMS: atom_id res chain seq x y z
N GLU A 1 -14.46 4.67 -26.51
CA GLU A 1 -14.35 4.74 -25.03
C GLU A 1 -13.48 3.63 -24.40
N SER A 2 -13.45 2.41 -24.93
CA SER A 2 -12.62 1.29 -24.40
C SER A 2 -11.10 1.55 -24.36
N TYR A 3 -10.55 2.31 -25.32
CA TYR A 3 -9.10 2.59 -25.39
C TYR A 3 -8.58 3.43 -24.22
N VAL A 4 -9.29 4.49 -23.82
CA VAL A 4 -8.86 5.40 -22.74
C VAL A 4 -8.88 4.69 -21.38
N LEU A 5 -9.86 3.81 -21.15
CA LEU A 5 -9.92 2.96 -19.96
C LEU A 5 -8.71 2.01 -19.90
N SER A 6 -8.36 1.35 -21.02
CA SER A 6 -7.20 0.46 -21.06
C SER A 6 -5.86 1.18 -20.82
N LEU A 7 -5.73 2.43 -21.28
CA LEU A 7 -4.52 3.22 -21.08
C LEU A 7 -4.36 3.63 -19.60
N ARG A 8 -5.47 4.04 -18.97
CA ARG A 8 -5.52 4.36 -17.55
C ARG A 8 -5.12 3.16 -16.68
N GLU A 9 -5.67 1.99 -16.95
CA GLU A 9 -5.32 0.76 -16.20
C GLU A 9 -3.86 0.34 -16.38
N ARG A 10 -3.31 0.50 -17.60
CA ARG A 10 -1.89 0.26 -17.85
C ARG A 10 -0.99 1.24 -17.12
N LEU A 11 -1.35 2.52 -17.08
CA LEU A 11 -0.60 3.53 -16.34
C LEU A 11 -0.67 3.27 -14.83
N ARG A 12 -1.86 2.97 -14.31
CA ARG A 12 -2.08 2.56 -12.92
C ARG A 12 -1.17 1.39 -12.55
N SER A 13 -1.17 0.32 -13.34
CA SER A 13 -0.34 -0.86 -13.11
C SER A 13 1.15 -0.54 -13.07
N LYS A 14 1.64 0.33 -13.96
CA LYS A 14 3.04 0.78 -13.96
C LYS A 14 3.39 1.58 -12.72
N ILE A 15 2.54 2.52 -12.32
CA ILE A 15 2.74 3.35 -11.14
C ILE A 15 2.80 2.46 -9.89
N LEU A 16 1.84 1.54 -9.73
CA LEU A 16 1.82 0.62 -8.60
C LEU A 16 3.09 -0.23 -8.51
N ARG A 17 3.60 -0.69 -9.67
CA ARG A 17 4.86 -1.44 -9.73
C ARG A 17 6.05 -0.58 -9.31
N VAL A 18 6.14 0.68 -9.74
CA VAL A 18 7.24 1.57 -9.36
C VAL A 18 7.25 1.84 -7.85
N PHE A 19 6.10 2.15 -7.26
CA PHE A 19 5.99 2.33 -5.80
C PHE A 19 6.38 1.07 -5.04
N THR A 20 5.92 -0.10 -5.50
CA THR A 20 6.27 -1.39 -4.89
C THR A 20 7.78 -1.61 -4.90
N LEU A 21 8.43 -1.49 -6.05
CA LEU A 21 9.87 -1.73 -6.18
C LEU A 21 10.70 -0.72 -5.38
N ALA A 22 10.29 0.55 -5.36
CA ALA A 22 10.97 1.58 -4.59
C ALA A 22 10.89 1.30 -3.08
N ALA A 23 9.70 0.94 -2.57
CA ALA A 23 9.53 0.62 -1.16
C ALA A 23 10.26 -0.66 -0.76
N GLU A 24 10.26 -1.69 -1.62
CA GLU A 24 11.01 -2.93 -1.41
C GLU A 24 12.53 -2.68 -1.36
N GLN A 25 13.03 -1.75 -2.16
CA GLN A 25 14.45 -1.36 -2.11
C GLN A 25 14.82 -0.71 -0.77
N PHE A 26 14.00 0.21 -0.27
CA PHE A 26 14.21 0.79 1.07
C PHE A 26 14.10 -0.26 2.17
N PHE A 27 13.10 -1.16 2.07
CA PHE A 27 12.95 -2.27 3.00
C PHE A 27 14.18 -3.18 3.03
N ALA A 28 14.75 -3.51 1.87
CA ALA A 28 15.97 -4.32 1.76
C ALA A 28 17.20 -3.64 2.37
N GLN A 29 17.20 -2.31 2.44
CA GLN A 29 18.24 -1.50 3.10
C GLN A 29 17.97 -1.29 4.60
N ALA A 30 16.92 -1.91 5.15
CA ALA A 30 16.41 -1.68 6.50
C ALA A 30 15.99 -0.22 6.78
N ASP A 31 15.77 0.57 5.73
CA ASP A 31 15.24 1.93 5.82
C ASP A 31 13.69 1.86 5.82
N TYR A 32 13.16 1.33 6.92
CA TYR A 32 11.73 1.04 7.05
C TYR A 32 10.88 2.31 7.04
N ASP A 33 11.39 3.43 7.56
CA ASP A 33 10.69 4.72 7.54
C ASP A 33 10.50 5.24 6.11
N GLN A 34 11.54 5.16 5.26
CA GLN A 34 11.40 5.53 3.85
C GLN A 34 10.49 4.57 3.10
N ALA A 35 10.55 3.26 3.39
CA ALA A 35 9.64 2.28 2.79
C ALA A 35 8.18 2.62 3.11
N ILE A 36 7.86 2.94 4.37
CA ILE A 36 6.52 3.39 4.80
C ILE A 36 6.12 4.66 4.05
N ALA A 37 7.00 5.66 3.95
CA ALA A 37 6.71 6.91 3.25
C ALA A 37 6.37 6.68 1.77
N VAL A 38 7.06 5.77 1.09
CA VAL A 38 6.79 5.40 -0.31
C VAL A 38 5.42 4.71 -0.42
N PHE A 39 5.11 3.75 0.45
CA PHE A 39 3.81 3.08 0.44
C PHE A 39 2.65 4.05 0.70
N ARG A 40 2.80 4.98 1.64
CA ARG A 40 1.77 6.01 1.94
C ARG A 40 1.51 6.91 0.74
N LYS A 41 2.56 7.38 0.05
CA LYS A 41 2.41 8.14 -1.21
C LYS A 41 1.67 7.33 -2.29
N GLY A 42 1.90 6.02 -2.36
CA GLY A 42 1.15 5.13 -3.25
C GLY A 42 -0.34 5.06 -2.89
N LEU A 43 -0.66 5.03 -1.60
CA LEU A 43 -2.04 5.02 -1.09
C LEU A 43 -2.77 6.36 -1.30
N ASP A 44 -2.07 7.50 -1.28
CA ASP A 44 -2.65 8.80 -1.62
C ASP A 44 -3.20 8.83 -3.05
N ILE A 45 -2.59 8.05 -3.95
CA ILE A 45 -3.00 7.92 -5.36
C ILE A 45 -4.04 6.80 -5.52
N GLU A 46 -3.77 5.63 -4.94
CA GLU A 46 -4.63 4.45 -5.02
C GLU A 46 -4.91 3.86 -3.63
N PRO A 47 -5.97 4.31 -2.93
CA PRO A 47 -6.20 3.98 -1.53
C PRO A 47 -6.53 2.51 -1.24
N LEU A 48 -6.78 1.70 -2.28
CA LEU A 48 -7.26 0.32 -2.16
C LEU A 48 -6.20 -0.75 -2.42
N VAL A 49 -4.93 -0.35 -2.48
CA VAL A 49 -3.84 -1.28 -2.79
C VAL A 49 -3.44 -2.02 -1.51
N GLU A 50 -4.02 -3.21 -1.31
CA GLU A 50 -3.76 -4.08 -0.16
C GLU A 50 -2.26 -4.30 0.11
N ARG A 51 -1.46 -4.49 -0.96
CA ARG A 51 -0.01 -4.70 -0.85
C ARG A 51 0.70 -3.55 -0.13
N PHE A 52 0.22 -2.31 -0.29
CA PHE A 52 0.85 -1.15 0.37
C PHE A 52 0.56 -1.14 1.86
N TYR A 53 -0.65 -1.51 2.28
CA TYR A 53 -0.95 -1.70 3.71
C TYR A 53 -0.12 -2.83 4.31
N GLN A 54 0.00 -3.97 3.62
CA GLN A 54 0.85 -5.08 4.05
C GLN A 54 2.31 -4.66 4.20
N GLY A 55 2.85 -3.93 3.23
CA GLY A 55 4.22 -3.41 3.29
C GLY A 55 4.44 -2.47 4.48
N ILE A 56 3.50 -1.56 4.75
CA ILE A 56 3.57 -0.66 5.93
C ILE A 56 3.56 -1.48 7.23
N MET A 57 2.66 -2.46 7.36
CA MET A 57 2.60 -3.31 8.55
C MET A 57 3.89 -4.11 8.76
N GLN A 58 4.48 -4.65 7.69
CA GLN A 58 5.77 -5.35 7.75
C GLN A 58 6.91 -4.43 8.21
N CYS A 59 6.95 -3.20 7.70
CA CYS A 59 7.93 -2.19 8.13
C CYS A 59 7.76 -1.83 9.61
N GLN A 60 6.52 -1.60 10.06
CA GLN A 60 6.20 -1.27 11.45
C GLN A 60 6.55 -2.44 12.40
N GLN A 61 6.32 -3.68 11.97
CA GLN A 61 6.77 -4.85 12.72
C GLN A 61 8.29 -4.93 12.83
N ALA A 62 9.02 -4.65 11.75
CA ALA A 62 10.49 -4.64 11.75
C ALA A 62 11.07 -3.52 12.63
N LEU A 63 10.37 -2.39 12.75
CA LEU A 63 10.70 -1.29 13.67
C LEU A 63 10.33 -1.59 15.14
N GLY A 64 9.60 -2.67 15.42
CA GLY A 64 9.15 -3.00 16.77
C GLY A 64 7.93 -2.20 17.22
N HIS A 65 7.11 -1.69 16.29
CA HIS A 65 5.91 -0.89 16.54
C HIS A 65 4.60 -1.66 16.22
N PRO A 66 4.25 -2.73 16.96
CA PRO A 66 3.08 -3.56 16.65
C PRO A 66 1.75 -2.80 16.79
N ALA A 67 1.67 -1.78 17.66
CA ALA A 67 0.48 -0.94 17.80
C ALA A 67 0.18 -0.14 16.52
N GLU A 68 1.21 0.34 15.84
CA GLU A 68 1.06 1.07 14.59
C GLU A 68 0.64 0.13 13.44
N ALA A 69 1.15 -1.11 13.42
CA ALA A 69 0.71 -2.13 12.47
C ALA A 69 -0.79 -2.43 12.61
N LEU A 70 -1.29 -2.53 13.84
CA LEU A 70 -2.72 -2.72 14.10
C LEU A 70 -3.53 -1.51 13.63
N SER A 71 -3.07 -0.30 13.92
CA SER A 71 -3.73 0.94 13.46
C SER A 71 -3.80 1.01 11.93
N THR A 72 -2.74 0.61 11.23
CA THR A 72 -2.71 0.51 9.77
C THR A 72 -3.77 -0.49 9.25
N TYR A 73 -3.91 -1.64 9.90
CA TYR A 73 -4.93 -2.63 9.55
C TYR A 73 -6.36 -2.12 9.80
N GLU A 74 -6.61 -1.44 10.91
CA GLU A 74 -7.91 -0.84 11.21
C GLU A 74 -8.29 0.22 10.19
N HIS A 75 -7.34 1.09 9.82
CA HIS A 75 -7.54 2.06 8.74
C HIS A 75 -7.87 1.38 7.41
N TYR A 76 -7.16 0.31 7.04
CA TYR A 76 -7.47 -0.47 5.85
C TYR A 76 -8.90 -1.01 5.87
N ARG A 77 -9.33 -1.59 7.00
CA ARG A 77 -10.71 -2.09 7.16
C ARG A 77 -11.74 -0.98 7.00
N GLN A 78 -11.51 0.19 7.59
CA GLN A 78 -12.40 1.34 7.45
C GLN A 78 -12.51 1.82 6.01
N VAL A 79 -11.39 1.96 5.30
CA VAL A 79 -11.38 2.38 3.88
C VAL A 79 -12.14 1.38 3.00
N MET A 80 -11.98 0.08 3.26
CA MET A 80 -12.69 -0.99 2.53
C MET A 80 -14.19 -0.98 2.82
N GLN A 81 -14.58 -0.88 4.09
CA GLN A 81 -15.99 -0.79 4.52
C GLN A 81 -16.68 0.43 3.92
N ASN A 82 -16.04 1.60 3.94
CA ASN A 82 -16.57 2.83 3.36
C ASN A 82 -16.84 2.73 1.85
N ARG A 83 -16.21 1.78 1.16
CA ARG A 83 -16.43 1.53 -0.27
C ARG A 83 -17.26 0.27 -0.56
N GLY A 84 -17.85 -0.34 0.48
CA GLY A 84 -18.70 -1.52 0.35
C GLY A 84 -17.94 -2.80 -0.02
N LEU A 85 -16.62 -2.83 0.17
CA LEU A 85 -15.79 -4.00 -0.12
C LEU A 85 -15.38 -4.70 1.18
N PRO A 86 -15.50 -6.04 1.29
CA PRO A 86 -14.98 -6.76 2.43
C PRO A 86 -13.45 -6.80 2.40
N PRO A 87 -12.74 -6.55 3.52
CA PRO A 87 -11.29 -6.75 3.58
C PRO A 87 -11.00 -8.23 3.38
N ARG A 88 -10.20 -8.59 2.37
CA ARG A 88 -9.73 -9.97 2.19
C ARG A 88 -8.73 -10.28 3.31
N GLN A 89 -9.06 -11.25 4.16
CA GLN A 89 -8.12 -11.86 5.10
C GLN A 89 -7.43 -13.00 4.36
N ARG A 90 -6.10 -12.94 4.26
CA ARG A 90 -5.26 -14.11 4.00
C ARG A 90 -4.28 -14.25 5.14
#